data_AF-A0A7Y4UFJ5-F1
#
_entry.id   AF-A0A7Y4UFJ5-F1
#
_cell.length_a   1.000
_cell.length_b   1.000
_cell.length_c   1.000
_cell.angle_alpha   90.00
_cell.angle_beta   90.00
_cell.angle_gamma   90.00
#
_symmetry.space_group_name_H-M   'P 1'
#
loop_
_entity.id
_entity.type
_entity.pdbx_description
1 polymer ?
#
loop_
_entity_poly.entity_id
_entity_poly.type
_entity_poly.pdbx_seq_one_letter_code
_entity_poly.pdbx_strand_id
1 'polypeptide(L)'
;MQKISQSFLSFILICLFQPAGTFVASANDELTAEEKRAAIVLANAFMKQWEETGDMKQLVESFYAPDFIECFVEREKRNLAQKGDPAKTREFAFGLAYQPALLETAAREDWQRLYVAMMELTFCLMTHYLNQQAGAMLHGKELEFESEKMMRSFERMLSPEVRKELLQHRILKSYFSDDDDALPAIQTVEEMREIAIVLEKTTASMKKTVGSNAYQPTLVARRLATKLRMGLQPNQVSDGRVEYGLKMPRDAKVIYMPTMLMHFLVIAKVEGHYKVYWAEVISA
;
A
#
# COMPACT_ATOMS: atom_id res chain seq x y z
N MET A 1 -1.02 -36.15 -1.58
CA MET A 1 -1.60 -34.95 -2.20
C MET A 1 -2.33 -34.16 -1.13
N GLN A 2 -1.79 -33.00 -0.73
CA GLN A 2 -2.44 -32.10 0.24
C GLN A 2 -3.60 -31.40 -0.47
N LYS A 3 -4.84 -31.62 -0.01
CA LYS A 3 -6.02 -30.88 -0.48
C LYS A 3 -5.86 -29.43 -0.06
N ILE A 4 -5.72 -28.52 -1.04
CA ILE A 4 -5.80 -27.09 -0.82
C ILE A 4 -7.23 -26.81 -0.33
N SER A 5 -7.39 -26.15 0.82
CA SER A 5 -8.72 -25.89 1.37
C SER A 5 -9.52 -25.01 0.41
N GLN A 6 -10.81 -25.29 0.30
CA GLN A 6 -11.72 -24.60 -0.60
C GLN A 6 -11.76 -23.10 -0.30
N SER A 7 -11.55 -22.71 0.96
CA SER A 7 -11.47 -21.32 1.41
C SER A 7 -10.14 -20.63 1.10
N PHE A 8 -9.01 -21.33 1.03
CA PHE A 8 -7.75 -20.76 0.51
C PHE A 8 -7.90 -20.44 -1.00
N LEU A 9 -8.64 -21.29 -1.71
CA LEU A 9 -9.10 -21.03 -3.07
C LEU A 9 -10.06 -19.83 -3.10
N SER A 10 -11.01 -19.72 -2.17
CA SER A 10 -11.88 -18.54 -2.04
C SER A 10 -11.11 -17.26 -1.74
N PHE A 11 -10.07 -17.30 -0.91
CA PHE A 11 -9.21 -16.15 -0.62
C PHE A 11 -8.40 -15.74 -1.85
N ILE A 12 -7.83 -16.70 -2.57
CA ILE A 12 -7.20 -16.44 -3.88
C ILE A 12 -8.24 -15.87 -4.85
N LEU A 13 -9.46 -16.42 -4.89
CA LEU A 13 -10.55 -15.92 -5.72
C LEU A 13 -10.99 -14.51 -5.29
N ILE A 14 -11.01 -14.16 -4.01
CA ILE A 14 -11.33 -12.79 -3.55
C ILE A 14 -10.20 -11.84 -3.95
N CYS A 15 -8.93 -12.22 -3.81
CA CYS A 15 -7.81 -11.41 -4.32
C CYS A 15 -7.75 -11.33 -5.86
N LEU A 16 -8.32 -12.30 -6.58
CA LEU A 16 -8.38 -12.33 -8.05
C LEU A 16 -9.67 -11.68 -8.61
N PHE A 17 -10.74 -11.64 -7.82
CA PHE A 17 -12.08 -11.23 -8.22
C PHE A 17 -12.70 -10.29 -7.18
N GLN A 18 -11.91 -9.38 -6.59
CA GLN A 18 -12.51 -8.26 -5.88
C GLN A 18 -13.46 -7.57 -6.86
N PRO A 19 -14.72 -7.30 -6.46
CA PRO A 19 -15.64 -6.55 -7.27
C PRO A 19 -15.03 -5.17 -7.43
N ALA A 20 -14.52 -4.93 -8.63
CA ALA A 20 -14.07 -3.64 -9.10
C ALA A 20 -15.08 -2.59 -8.62
N GLY A 21 -14.63 -1.67 -7.76
CA GLY A 21 -15.30 -0.39 -7.60
C GLY A 21 -15.27 0.30 -8.96
N THR A 22 -16.21 -0.04 -9.84
CA THR A 22 -16.44 0.58 -11.15
C THR A 22 -15.16 1.04 -11.89
N PHE A 23 -14.19 0.16 -12.05
CA PHE A 23 -13.01 0.44 -12.87
C PHE A 23 -13.36 0.13 -14.33
N VAL A 24 -13.42 1.15 -15.18
CA VAL A 24 -13.77 1.02 -16.60
C VAL A 24 -12.62 0.32 -17.31
N ALA A 25 -12.70 -1.00 -17.43
CA ALA A 25 -11.85 -1.76 -18.33
C ALA A 25 -12.15 -1.32 -19.77
N SER A 26 -11.15 -0.71 -20.42
CA SER A 26 -11.14 -0.51 -21.86
C SER A 26 -11.20 -1.89 -22.53
N ALA A 27 -12.22 -2.13 -23.35
CA ALA A 27 -12.57 -3.44 -23.92
C ALA A 27 -11.53 -4.06 -24.89
N ASN A 28 -10.33 -3.47 -25.03
CA ASN A 28 -9.29 -3.90 -25.98
C ASN A 28 -7.84 -3.91 -25.45
N ASP A 29 -7.59 -3.72 -24.14
CA ASP A 29 -6.23 -3.57 -23.62
C ASP A 29 -5.72 -4.76 -22.81
N GLU A 30 -5.45 -5.89 -23.48
CA GLU A 30 -4.57 -6.90 -22.88
C GLU A 30 -3.14 -6.37 -22.79
N LEU A 31 -2.45 -6.70 -21.68
CA LEU A 31 -1.03 -6.41 -21.55
C LEU A 31 -0.23 -7.30 -22.50
N THR A 32 0.66 -6.67 -23.26
CA THR A 32 1.67 -7.35 -24.06
C THR A 32 2.59 -8.19 -23.18
N ALA A 33 3.25 -9.20 -23.76
CA ALA A 33 4.23 -10.00 -23.05
C ALA A 33 5.40 -9.15 -22.51
N GLU A 34 5.75 -8.07 -23.22
CA GLU A 34 6.79 -7.12 -22.81
C GLU A 34 6.35 -6.32 -21.58
N GLU A 35 5.14 -5.76 -21.57
CA GLU A 35 4.57 -5.05 -20.43
C GLU A 35 4.51 -5.94 -19.19
N LYS A 36 4.01 -7.17 -19.34
CA LYS A 36 3.95 -8.14 -18.25
C LYS A 36 5.34 -8.42 -17.68
N ARG A 37 6.32 -8.66 -18.56
CA ARG A 37 7.71 -8.91 -18.16
C ARG A 37 8.30 -7.72 -17.45
N ALA A 38 8.09 -6.50 -17.95
CA ALA A 38 8.61 -5.28 -17.36
C ALA A 38 8.04 -5.03 -15.96
N ALA A 39 6.72 -5.19 -15.79
CA ALA A 39 6.07 -5.06 -14.48
C ALA A 39 6.58 -6.10 -13.48
N ILE A 40 6.76 -7.36 -13.90
CA ILE A 40 7.34 -8.42 -13.05
C ILE A 40 8.79 -8.10 -12.66
N VAL A 41 9.61 -7.63 -13.61
CA VAL A 41 11.00 -7.25 -13.33
C VAL A 41 11.06 -6.08 -12.35
N LEU A 42 10.25 -5.04 -12.56
CA LEU A 42 10.17 -3.88 -11.68
C LEU A 42 9.73 -4.29 -10.27
N ALA A 43 8.64 -5.06 -10.14
CA ALA A 43 8.14 -5.50 -8.85
C ALA A 43 9.13 -6.41 -8.10
N ASN A 44 9.85 -7.29 -8.81
CA ASN A 44 10.88 -8.11 -8.18
C ASN A 44 12.09 -7.27 -7.73
N ALA A 45 12.51 -6.28 -8.52
CA ALA A 45 13.59 -5.36 -8.13
C ALA A 45 13.19 -4.50 -6.93
N PHE A 46 11.98 -3.96 -6.95
CA PHE A 46 11.37 -3.22 -5.85
C PHE A 46 11.38 -4.06 -4.56
N MET A 47 10.85 -5.29 -4.62
CA MET A 47 10.80 -6.16 -3.46
C MET A 47 12.19 -6.56 -2.97
N LYS A 48 13.13 -6.85 -3.88
CA LYS A 48 14.51 -7.15 -3.51
C LYS A 48 15.14 -5.98 -2.76
N GLN A 49 14.98 -4.76 -3.23
CA GLN A 49 15.49 -3.56 -2.56
C GLN A 49 14.85 -3.38 -1.18
N TRP A 50 13.53 -3.56 -1.05
CA TRP A 50 12.85 -3.53 0.24
C TRP A 50 13.45 -4.55 1.22
N GLU A 51 13.68 -5.77 0.76
CA GLU A 51 14.26 -6.82 1.61
C GLU A 51 15.70 -6.51 2.03
N GLU A 52 16.48 -5.88 1.15
CA GLU A 52 17.88 -5.55 1.42
C GLU A 52 18.03 -4.36 2.38
N THR A 53 17.14 -3.36 2.28
CA THR A 53 17.35 -2.06 2.96
C THR A 53 16.28 -1.75 3.99
N GLY A 54 15.05 -2.23 3.80
CA GLY A 54 13.89 -1.86 4.61
C GLY A 54 13.61 -0.35 4.60
N ASP A 55 14.09 0.37 3.59
CA ASP A 55 14.05 1.83 3.49
C ASP A 55 13.10 2.25 2.36
N MET A 56 11.95 2.82 2.75
CA MET A 56 10.93 3.23 1.79
C MET A 56 11.34 4.48 1.01
N LYS A 57 12.16 5.35 1.59
CA LYS A 57 12.65 6.55 0.91
C LYS A 57 13.51 6.14 -0.29
N GLN A 58 14.40 5.17 -0.10
CA GLN A 58 15.23 4.65 -1.17
C GLN A 58 14.41 3.97 -2.28
N LEU A 59 13.30 3.31 -1.94
CA LEU A 59 12.37 2.74 -2.92
C LEU A 59 11.70 3.84 -3.75
N VAL A 60 11.24 4.92 -3.11
CA VAL A 60 10.65 6.07 -3.81
C VAL A 60 11.68 6.68 -4.77
N GLU A 61 12.90 6.94 -4.31
CA GLU A 61 13.95 7.52 -5.15
C GLU A 61 14.33 6.66 -6.36
N SER A 62 14.29 5.33 -6.21
CA SER A 62 14.77 4.40 -7.24
C SER A 62 13.68 4.01 -8.25
N PHE A 63 12.46 3.74 -7.75
CA PHE A 63 11.42 3.06 -8.52
C PHE A 63 10.21 3.92 -8.84
N TYR A 64 9.95 4.97 -8.06
CA TYR A 64 8.75 5.80 -8.30
C TYR A 64 8.96 6.79 -9.45
N ALA A 65 7.86 7.17 -10.07
CA ALA A 65 7.83 8.27 -11.02
C ALA A 65 8.13 9.58 -10.27
N PRO A 66 8.94 10.50 -10.82
CA PRO A 66 9.29 11.74 -10.14
C PRO A 66 8.10 12.66 -9.81
N ASP A 67 6.94 12.47 -10.43
CA ASP A 67 5.74 13.31 -10.30
C ASP A 67 4.56 12.57 -9.64
N PHE A 68 4.82 11.45 -8.96
CA PHE A 68 3.78 10.58 -8.43
C PHE A 68 2.85 11.26 -7.40
N ILE A 69 3.41 12.12 -6.55
CA ILE A 69 2.65 12.90 -5.57
C ILE A 69 1.75 13.92 -6.26
N GLU A 70 2.28 14.62 -7.26
CA GLU A 70 1.49 15.59 -8.00
C GLU A 70 0.38 14.90 -8.81
N CYS A 71 0.62 13.70 -9.34
CA CYS A 71 -0.43 12.90 -9.96
C CYS A 71 -1.52 12.51 -8.96
N PHE A 72 -1.14 12.10 -7.73
CA PHE A 72 -2.09 11.87 -6.65
C PHE A 72 -2.92 13.13 -6.34
N VAL A 73 -2.28 14.28 -6.12
CA VAL A 73 -2.96 15.53 -5.78
C VAL A 73 -3.94 15.94 -6.89
N GLU A 74 -3.53 15.88 -8.16
CA GLU A 74 -4.38 16.23 -9.29
C GLU A 74 -5.55 15.26 -9.48
N ARG A 75 -5.33 13.96 -9.23
CA ARG A 75 -6.39 12.95 -9.21
C ARG A 75 -7.44 13.30 -8.15
N GLU A 76 -7.03 13.56 -6.92
CA GLU A 76 -7.96 13.86 -5.84
C GLU A 76 -8.70 15.19 -6.05
N LYS A 77 -8.03 16.23 -6.56
CA LYS A 77 -8.68 17.48 -6.95
C LYS A 77 -9.76 17.26 -8.02
N ARG A 78 -9.49 16.41 -9.03
CA ARG A 78 -10.48 16.07 -10.04
C ARG A 78 -11.66 15.31 -9.44
N ASN A 79 -11.39 14.34 -8.57
CA ASN A 79 -12.43 13.56 -7.92
C ASN A 79 -13.37 14.46 -7.10
N LEU A 80 -12.83 15.47 -6.40
CA LEU A 80 -13.63 16.48 -5.69
C LEU A 80 -14.44 17.38 -6.62
N ALA A 81 -13.92 17.69 -7.81
CA ALA A 81 -14.61 18.52 -8.80
C ALA A 81 -15.74 17.77 -9.54
N GLN A 82 -15.73 16.43 -9.52
CA GLN A 82 -16.83 15.64 -10.08
C GLN A 82 -18.08 15.85 -9.21
N LYS A 83 -19.15 16.35 -9.84
CA LYS A 83 -20.39 16.79 -9.16
C LYS A 83 -20.95 15.68 -8.26
N GLY A 84 -20.93 15.90 -6.95
CA GLY A 84 -21.69 15.08 -6.00
C GLY A 84 -20.88 14.29 -4.98
N ASP A 85 -19.59 14.58 -4.81
CA ASP A 85 -18.81 14.01 -3.71
C ASP A 85 -18.67 15.03 -2.54
N PRO A 86 -19.61 15.05 -1.59
CA PRO A 86 -19.57 15.95 -0.43
C PRO A 86 -18.63 15.44 0.68
N ALA A 87 -17.71 14.53 0.39
CA ALA A 87 -16.86 13.92 1.41
C ALA A 87 -16.10 15.01 2.19
N LYS A 88 -16.43 15.12 3.49
CA LYS A 88 -15.80 16.06 4.43
C LYS A 88 -14.32 15.75 4.64
N THR A 89 -13.91 14.52 4.35
CA THR A 89 -12.57 13.98 4.53
C THR A 89 -12.27 13.03 3.38
N ARG A 90 -10.99 12.89 3.05
CA ARG A 90 -10.48 11.97 2.05
C ARG A 90 -9.48 11.04 2.70
N GLU A 91 -9.20 9.90 2.10
CA GLU A 91 -8.20 8.97 2.61
C GLU A 91 -6.88 9.12 1.87
N PHE A 92 -5.80 9.13 2.63
CA PHE A 92 -4.43 9.12 2.14
C PHE A 92 -3.75 7.84 2.63
N ALA A 93 -2.94 7.22 1.76
CA ALA A 93 -2.03 6.11 2.07
C ALA A 93 -2.49 5.20 3.23
N PHE A 94 -3.26 4.15 2.91
CA PHE A 94 -3.82 3.19 3.86
C PHE A 94 -4.84 3.76 4.86
N GLY A 95 -5.63 4.76 4.50
CA GLY A 95 -6.81 5.16 5.29
C GLY A 95 -6.56 6.29 6.30
N LEU A 96 -5.42 6.99 6.24
CA LEU A 96 -5.25 8.23 7.01
C LEU A 96 -6.18 9.31 6.43
N ALA A 97 -7.20 9.69 7.22
CA ALA A 97 -8.14 10.72 6.79
C ALA A 97 -7.48 12.11 6.74
N TYR A 98 -7.76 12.91 5.72
CA TYR A 98 -7.28 14.28 5.56
C TYR A 98 -8.39 15.23 5.05
N GLN A 99 -8.26 16.52 5.36
CA GLN A 99 -9.15 17.56 4.88
C GLN A 99 -8.83 17.95 3.43
N PRO A 100 -9.83 18.00 2.52
CA PRO A 100 -9.61 18.35 1.10
C PRO A 100 -8.79 19.62 0.85
N ALA A 101 -8.89 20.62 1.73
CA ALA A 101 -8.14 21.87 1.64
C ALA A 101 -6.61 21.69 1.61
N LEU A 102 -6.10 20.58 2.15
CA LEU A 102 -4.67 20.26 2.13
C LEU A 102 -4.13 20.01 0.72
N LEU A 103 -4.99 19.68 -0.25
CA LEU A 103 -4.58 19.53 -1.66
C LEU A 103 -4.11 20.87 -2.28
N GLU A 104 -4.52 21.99 -1.70
CA GLU A 104 -4.11 23.33 -2.15
C GLU A 104 -3.00 23.94 -1.29
N THR A 105 -2.86 23.53 -0.03
CA THR A 105 -1.98 24.20 0.94
C THR A 105 -0.72 23.42 1.30
N ALA A 106 -0.74 22.08 1.26
CA ALA A 106 0.43 21.27 1.57
C ALA A 106 1.39 21.21 0.39
N ALA A 107 2.69 21.32 0.67
CA ALA A 107 3.71 21.19 -0.37
C ALA A 107 3.86 19.72 -0.80
N ARG A 108 4.44 19.50 -1.98
CA ARG A 108 4.76 18.17 -2.50
C ARG A 108 5.58 17.35 -1.50
N GLU A 109 6.56 17.98 -0.86
CA GLU A 109 7.47 17.36 0.09
C GLU A 109 6.74 16.89 1.36
N ASP A 110 5.69 17.61 1.78
CA ASP A 110 4.88 17.23 2.94
C ASP A 110 4.09 15.94 2.67
N TRP A 111 3.44 15.86 1.50
CA TRP A 111 2.77 14.65 1.03
C TRP A 111 3.73 13.48 0.84
N GLN A 112 4.88 13.73 0.20
CA GLN A 112 5.88 12.69 -0.05
C GLN A 112 6.43 12.13 1.27
N ARG A 113 6.73 12.99 2.24
CA ARG A 113 7.23 12.56 3.54
C ARG A 113 6.19 11.75 4.30
N LEU A 114 4.93 12.20 4.33
CA LEU A 114 3.85 11.44 4.96
C LEU A 114 3.68 10.07 4.30
N TYR A 115 3.69 10.02 2.96
CA TYR A 115 3.60 8.78 2.20
C TYR A 115 4.72 7.81 2.59
N VAL A 116 5.97 8.27 2.53
CA VAL A 116 7.14 7.44 2.87
C VAL A 116 7.05 6.90 4.30
N ALA A 117 6.74 7.77 5.27
CA ALA A 117 6.66 7.38 6.68
C ALA A 117 5.55 6.33 6.92
N MET A 118 4.38 6.53 6.30
CA MET A 118 3.24 5.63 6.42
C MET A 118 3.50 4.28 5.73
N MET A 119 4.00 4.32 4.49
CA MET A 119 4.33 3.13 3.71
C MET A 119 5.40 2.29 4.39
N GLU A 120 6.43 2.91 4.97
CA GLU A 120 7.48 2.18 5.68
C GLU A 120 6.95 1.45 6.91
N LEU A 121 6.12 2.11 7.72
CA LEU A 121 5.47 1.50 8.87
C LEU A 121 4.60 0.32 8.42
N THR A 122 3.74 0.52 7.42
CA THR A 122 2.85 -0.52 6.89
C THR A 122 3.65 -1.71 6.36
N PHE A 123 4.70 -1.49 5.57
CA PHE A 123 5.52 -2.57 5.05
C PHE A 123 6.23 -3.35 6.17
N CYS A 124 6.70 -2.66 7.23
CA CYS A 124 7.26 -3.31 8.41
C CYS A 124 6.21 -4.20 9.11
N LEU A 125 5.04 -3.64 9.42
CA LEU A 125 3.95 -4.37 10.08
C LEU A 125 3.49 -5.58 9.26
N MET A 126 3.31 -5.39 7.95
CA MET A 126 2.87 -6.46 7.03
C MET A 126 3.92 -7.56 6.88
N THR A 127 5.20 -7.21 6.79
CA THR A 127 6.27 -8.22 6.72
C THR A 127 6.34 -9.02 8.01
N HIS A 128 6.22 -8.34 9.16
CA HIS A 128 6.22 -9.01 10.45
C HIS A 128 5.01 -9.93 10.62
N TYR A 129 3.82 -9.46 10.26
CA TYR A 129 2.60 -10.27 10.25
C TYR A 129 2.73 -11.50 9.37
N LEU A 130 3.20 -11.33 8.14
CA LEU A 130 3.41 -12.44 7.21
C LEU A 130 4.41 -13.45 7.78
N ASN A 131 5.50 -12.99 8.39
CA ASN A 131 6.50 -13.87 9.02
C ASN A 131 5.88 -14.74 10.14
N GLN A 132 4.98 -14.17 10.96
CA GLN A 132 4.31 -14.91 12.02
C GLN A 132 3.28 -15.93 11.48
N GLN A 133 2.52 -15.54 10.46
CA GLN A 133 1.42 -16.37 9.97
C GLN A 133 1.83 -17.40 8.93
N ALA A 134 2.97 -17.22 8.25
CA ALA A 134 3.35 -18.00 7.09
C ALA A 134 3.38 -19.52 7.33
N GLY A 135 3.87 -19.94 8.51
CA GLY A 135 3.89 -21.35 8.89
C GLY A 135 2.49 -21.94 8.94
N ALA A 136 1.56 -21.30 9.65
CA ALA A 136 0.19 -21.78 9.78
C ALA A 136 -0.54 -21.80 8.42
N MET A 137 -0.36 -20.77 7.60
CA MET A 137 -0.96 -20.67 6.27
C MET A 137 -0.48 -21.75 5.30
N LEU A 138 0.81 -22.09 5.32
CA LEU A 138 1.33 -23.17 4.48
C LEU A 138 0.70 -24.53 4.81
N HIS A 139 0.30 -24.73 6.07
CA HIS A 139 -0.41 -25.92 6.55
C HIS A 139 -1.93 -25.85 6.35
N GLY A 140 -2.44 -24.84 5.65
CA GLY A 140 -3.86 -24.72 5.29
C GLY A 140 -4.73 -24.06 6.37
N LYS A 141 -4.13 -23.44 7.40
CA LYS A 141 -4.88 -22.57 8.31
C LYS A 141 -5.25 -21.29 7.58
N GLU A 142 -6.52 -20.93 7.63
CA GLU A 142 -7.01 -19.68 7.04
C GLU A 142 -6.40 -18.48 7.77
N LEU A 143 -6.14 -17.41 7.01
CA LEU A 143 -5.89 -16.11 7.61
C LEU A 143 -7.22 -15.53 8.06
N GLU A 144 -7.26 -15.10 9.30
CA GLU A 144 -8.33 -14.24 9.77
C GLU A 144 -8.06 -12.83 9.20
N PHE A 145 -8.52 -12.59 7.97
CA PHE A 145 -8.49 -11.28 7.30
C PHE A 145 -9.60 -10.33 7.76
N GLU A 146 -10.24 -10.62 8.88
CA GLU A 146 -11.06 -9.61 9.54
C GLU A 146 -10.12 -8.44 9.91
N SER A 147 -10.37 -7.27 9.34
CA SER A 147 -9.55 -6.06 9.51
C SER A 147 -9.23 -5.81 10.98
N GLU A 148 -10.20 -5.98 11.87
CA GLU A 148 -10.02 -5.88 13.33
C GLU A 148 -8.97 -6.86 13.88
N LYS A 149 -8.96 -8.13 13.43
CA LYS A 149 -8.00 -9.13 13.90
C LYS A 149 -6.59 -8.85 13.36
N MET A 150 -6.49 -8.29 12.17
CA MET A 150 -5.22 -7.81 11.62
C MET A 150 -4.70 -6.61 12.42
N MET A 151 -5.55 -5.61 12.69
CA MET A 151 -5.19 -4.43 13.49
C MET A 151 -4.80 -4.81 14.92
N ARG A 152 -5.58 -5.68 15.60
CA ARG A 152 -5.20 -6.26 16.90
C ARG A 152 -3.88 -7.03 16.86
N SER A 153 -3.53 -7.61 15.70
CA SER A 153 -2.23 -8.25 15.52
C SER A 153 -1.11 -7.22 15.38
N PHE A 154 -1.32 -6.14 14.62
CA PHE A 154 -0.38 -5.02 14.54
C PHE A 154 -0.17 -4.36 15.90
N GLU A 155 -1.22 -4.07 16.65
CA GLU A 155 -1.10 -3.52 17.99
C GLU A 155 -0.22 -4.38 18.89
N ARG A 156 -0.42 -5.71 18.86
CA ARG A 156 0.39 -6.67 19.64
C ARG A 156 1.85 -6.73 19.20
N MET A 157 2.17 -6.29 17.98
CA MET A 157 3.55 -6.21 17.46
C MET A 157 4.27 -4.94 17.91
N LEU A 158 3.53 -3.91 18.29
CA LEU A 158 4.11 -2.66 18.80
C LEU A 158 4.57 -2.87 20.25
N SER A 159 5.81 -2.47 20.56
CA SER A 159 6.27 -2.45 21.95
C SER A 159 5.42 -1.49 22.79
N PRO A 160 5.36 -1.63 24.12
CA PRO A 160 4.61 -0.70 24.98
C PRO A 160 5.00 0.77 24.76
N GLU A 161 6.28 1.04 24.50
CA GLU A 161 6.83 2.37 24.23
C GLU A 161 6.32 2.89 22.89
N VAL A 162 6.40 2.09 21.82
CA VAL A 162 5.92 2.45 20.48
C VAL A 162 4.41 2.68 20.48
N ARG A 163 3.67 1.82 21.19
CA ARG A 163 2.22 1.96 21.36
C ARG A 163 1.90 3.27 22.09
N LYS A 164 2.65 3.60 23.14
CA LYS A 164 2.47 4.87 23.86
C LYS A 164 2.71 6.08 22.95
N GLU A 165 3.73 6.05 22.10
CA GLU A 165 4.02 7.14 21.15
C GLU A 165 2.91 7.31 20.10
N LEU A 166 2.42 6.21 19.51
CA LEU A 166 1.34 6.26 18.52
C LEU A 166 -0.01 6.68 19.13
N LEU A 167 -0.40 6.10 20.26
CA LEU A 167 -1.69 6.35 20.90
C LEU A 167 -1.79 7.72 21.59
N GLN A 168 -0.66 8.43 21.77
CA GLN A 168 -0.66 9.81 22.26
C GLN A 168 -1.10 10.81 21.19
N HIS A 169 -0.92 10.49 19.91
CA HIS A 169 -1.33 11.39 18.83
C HIS A 169 -2.80 11.15 18.46
N ARG A 170 -3.65 12.17 18.58
CA ARG A 170 -5.11 12.11 18.33
C ARG A 170 -5.48 11.32 17.07
N ILE A 171 -4.83 11.64 15.95
CA ILE A 171 -5.15 11.05 14.63
C ILE A 171 -4.67 9.60 14.51
N LEU A 172 -3.47 9.31 15.01
CA LEU A 172 -2.89 7.97 14.91
C LEU A 172 -3.52 7.02 15.91
N LYS A 173 -3.93 7.52 17.08
CA LYS A 173 -4.73 6.76 18.04
C LYS A 173 -5.96 6.18 17.35
N SER A 174 -6.80 7.03 16.76
CA SER A 174 -8.01 6.60 16.06
C SER A 174 -7.75 5.69 14.87
N TYR A 175 -6.63 5.87 14.17
CA TYR A 175 -6.23 4.97 13.09
C TYR A 175 -5.90 3.54 13.59
N PHE A 176 -5.30 3.41 14.76
CA PHE A 176 -4.90 2.13 15.33
C PHE A 176 -5.90 1.52 16.31
N SER A 177 -6.89 2.29 16.79
CA SER A 177 -7.92 1.84 17.72
C SER A 177 -9.27 1.59 17.03
N ASP A 178 -9.99 0.54 17.43
CA ASP A 178 -11.35 0.20 16.99
C ASP A 178 -12.45 1.21 17.50
N ASP A 179 -12.11 2.46 17.77
CA ASP A 179 -13.08 3.47 18.24
C ASP A 179 -13.94 3.93 17.04
N ASP A 180 -15.23 3.56 17.05
CA ASP A 180 -16.28 3.84 16.03
C ASP A 180 -16.59 5.33 15.78
N ASP A 181 -15.90 6.25 16.44
CA ASP A 181 -16.06 7.68 16.20
C ASP A 181 -15.42 8.08 14.86
N ALA A 182 -16.03 9.05 14.18
CA ALA A 182 -15.51 9.57 12.90
C ALA A 182 -14.01 9.86 12.99
N LEU A 183 -13.21 9.14 12.19
CA LEU A 183 -11.75 9.23 12.21
C LEU A 183 -11.32 10.70 12.11
N PRO A 184 -10.64 11.25 13.13
CA PRO A 184 -10.14 12.62 13.07
C PRO A 184 -9.20 12.76 11.87
N ALA A 185 -9.57 13.64 10.95
CA ALA A 185 -8.75 13.92 9.78
C ALA A 185 -7.64 14.92 10.08
N ILE A 186 -6.54 14.81 9.33
CA ILE A 186 -5.49 15.82 9.24
C ILE A 186 -6.10 17.10 8.67
N GLN A 187 -5.99 18.21 9.39
CA GLN A 187 -6.58 19.49 9.03
C GLN A 187 -5.55 20.51 8.56
N THR A 188 -4.33 20.45 9.11
CA THR A 188 -3.26 21.41 8.81
C THR A 188 -1.99 20.74 8.30
N VAL A 189 -1.13 21.53 7.64
CA VAL A 189 0.19 21.08 7.18
C VAL A 189 1.09 20.75 8.38
N GLU A 190 0.93 21.46 9.49
CA GLU A 190 1.64 21.19 10.73
C GLU A 190 1.27 19.82 11.32
N GLU A 191 -0.03 19.49 11.38
CA GLU A 191 -0.49 18.15 11.79
C GLU A 191 0.07 17.06 10.86
N MET A 192 0.10 17.32 9.55
CA MET A 192 0.68 16.40 8.56
C MET A 192 2.15 16.09 8.85
N ARG A 193 2.95 17.14 9.12
CA ARG A 193 4.37 17.03 9.44
C ARG A 193 4.60 16.33 10.78
N GLU A 194 3.78 16.63 11.78
CA GLU A 194 3.84 15.99 13.09
C GLU A 194 3.58 14.50 12.98
N ILE A 195 2.53 14.09 12.26
CA ILE A 195 2.21 12.69 12.02
C ILE A 195 3.37 11.97 11.35
N ALA A 196 3.95 12.54 10.29
CA ALA A 196 5.09 11.95 9.62
C ALA A 196 6.27 11.72 10.59
N ILE A 197 6.57 12.69 11.46
CA ILE A 197 7.61 12.57 12.49
C ILE A 197 7.29 11.42 13.47
N VAL A 198 6.04 11.29 13.92
CA VAL A 198 5.63 10.23 14.85
C VAL A 198 5.76 8.86 14.18
N LEU A 199 5.33 8.72 12.93
CA LEU A 199 5.45 7.47 12.15
C LEU A 199 6.92 7.08 11.90
N GLU A 200 7.78 8.04 11.57
CA GLU A 200 9.23 7.83 11.42
C GLU A 200 9.88 7.34 12.72
N LYS A 201 9.59 8.00 13.84
CA LYS A 201 10.09 7.61 15.17
C LYS A 201 9.61 6.23 15.58
N THR A 202 8.33 5.95 15.38
CA THR A 202 7.69 4.65 15.61
C THR A 202 8.43 3.56 14.86
N THR A 203 8.62 3.74 13.55
CA THR A 203 9.27 2.76 12.68
C THR A 203 10.74 2.55 13.05
N ALA A 204 11.46 3.62 13.38
CA ALA A 204 12.84 3.54 13.85
C ALA A 204 12.95 2.76 15.18
N SER A 205 12.02 3.01 16.12
CA SER A 205 11.96 2.32 17.41
C SER A 205 11.64 0.83 17.25
N MET A 206 10.70 0.50 16.36
CA MET A 206 10.37 -0.87 15.96
C MET A 206 11.60 -1.62 15.40
N LYS A 207 12.28 -1.02 14.42
CA LYS A 207 13.52 -1.56 13.81
C LYS A 207 14.62 -1.78 14.85
N LYS A 208 14.76 -0.86 15.82
CA LYS A 208 15.75 -0.96 16.91
C LYS A 208 15.42 -2.08 17.90
N THR A 209 14.15 -2.25 18.26
CA THR A 209 13.72 -3.18 19.31
C THR A 209 13.73 -4.64 18.86
N VAL A 210 13.21 -4.91 17.66
CA VAL A 210 13.10 -6.29 17.13
C VAL A 210 14.31 -6.67 16.26
N GLY A 211 15.11 -5.68 15.85
CA GLY A 211 16.20 -5.82 14.90
C GLY A 211 15.71 -5.78 13.45
N SER A 212 16.47 -5.11 12.56
CA SER A 212 16.07 -4.89 11.16
C SER A 212 15.72 -6.19 10.40
N ASN A 213 16.35 -7.31 10.77
CA ASN A 213 16.11 -8.61 10.13
C ASN A 213 14.69 -9.16 10.37
N ALA A 214 14.00 -8.73 11.43
CA ALA A 214 12.62 -9.15 11.71
C ALA A 214 11.60 -8.62 10.68
N TYR A 215 11.99 -7.59 9.92
CA TYR A 215 11.23 -6.96 8.86
C TYR A 215 11.66 -7.42 7.46
N GLN A 216 12.46 -8.49 7.39
CA GLN A 216 12.75 -9.21 6.16
C GLN A 216 11.87 -10.48 6.07
N PRO A 217 11.30 -10.82 4.90
CA PRO A 217 10.56 -12.06 4.73
C PRO A 217 11.42 -13.30 4.99
N THR A 218 11.00 -14.13 5.94
CA THR A 218 11.62 -15.43 6.23
C THR A 218 11.49 -16.39 5.04
N LEU A 219 12.30 -17.46 5.02
CA LEU A 219 12.18 -18.51 3.99
C LEU A 219 10.76 -19.09 3.91
N VAL A 220 10.09 -19.23 5.05
CA VAL A 220 8.72 -19.74 5.13
C VAL A 220 7.74 -18.73 4.54
N ALA A 221 7.86 -17.45 4.87
CA ALA A 221 7.06 -16.37 4.27
C ALA A 221 7.28 -16.26 2.76
N ARG A 222 8.52 -16.39 2.27
CA ARG A 222 8.83 -16.40 0.83
C ARG A 222 8.20 -17.58 0.11
N ARG A 223 8.23 -18.78 0.71
CA ARG A 223 7.55 -19.97 0.17
C ARG A 223 6.04 -19.78 0.11
N LEU A 224 5.45 -19.21 1.16
CA LEU A 224 4.04 -18.86 1.17
C LEU A 224 3.72 -17.84 0.07
N ALA A 225 4.46 -16.74 -0.01
CA ALA A 225 4.28 -15.72 -1.04
C ALA A 225 4.42 -16.32 -2.44
N THR A 226 5.33 -17.29 -2.64
CA THR A 226 5.48 -18.04 -3.90
C THR A 226 4.29 -18.97 -4.19
N LYS A 227 3.70 -19.58 -3.16
CA LYS A 227 2.50 -20.41 -3.29
C LYS A 227 1.25 -19.56 -3.59
N LEU A 228 1.12 -18.41 -2.92
CA LEU A 228 0.11 -17.39 -3.21
C LEU A 228 0.32 -16.74 -4.59
N ARG A 229 1.57 -16.71 -5.08
CA ARG A 229 1.97 -16.21 -6.41
C ARG A 229 1.36 -16.95 -7.60
N MET A 230 0.66 -18.07 -7.40
CA MET A 230 -0.01 -18.79 -8.50
C MET A 230 -1.18 -18.04 -9.15
N GLY A 231 -1.51 -16.81 -8.72
CA GLY A 231 -2.45 -15.90 -9.40
C GLY A 231 -1.96 -14.44 -9.57
N LEU A 232 -0.69 -14.16 -9.28
CA LEU A 232 -0.12 -12.80 -9.29
C LEU A 232 0.42 -12.43 -10.68
N GLN A 233 -0.44 -12.55 -11.70
CA GLN A 233 -0.17 -11.95 -12.99
C GLN A 233 -0.48 -10.45 -12.91
N PRO A 234 0.03 -9.64 -13.84
CA PRO A 234 -0.50 -8.31 -14.08
C PRO A 234 -1.96 -8.44 -14.50
N ASN A 235 -2.87 -8.14 -13.57
CA ASN A 235 -4.25 -8.62 -13.66
C ASN A 235 -5.19 -7.61 -14.30
N GLN A 236 -4.82 -6.33 -14.38
CA GLN A 236 -5.73 -5.27 -14.82
C GLN A 236 -4.98 -4.15 -15.52
N VAL A 237 -5.63 -3.61 -16.56
CA VAL A 237 -5.23 -2.41 -17.27
C VAL A 237 -6.31 -1.37 -17.10
N SER A 238 -5.95 -0.20 -16.59
CA SER A 238 -6.77 0.99 -16.67
C SER A 238 -6.12 1.99 -17.63
N ASP A 239 -6.94 2.90 -18.17
CA ASP A 239 -6.43 4.10 -18.82
C ASP A 239 -5.80 5.00 -17.75
N GLY A 240 -4.48 5.23 -17.86
CA GLY A 240 -3.74 6.02 -16.88
C GLY A 240 -4.21 7.46 -16.77
N ARG A 241 -4.85 8.03 -17.80
CA ARG A 241 -5.46 9.36 -17.69
C ARG A 241 -6.79 9.33 -16.95
N VAL A 242 -7.54 8.24 -17.05
CA VAL A 242 -8.75 8.04 -16.25
C VAL A 242 -8.37 7.93 -14.78
N GLU A 243 -7.32 7.17 -14.47
CA GLU A 243 -6.94 6.91 -13.08
C GLU A 243 -6.05 7.98 -12.44
N TYR A 244 -5.01 8.45 -13.11
CA TYR A 244 -4.01 9.40 -12.57
C TYR A 244 -3.99 10.75 -13.27
N GLY A 245 -4.82 10.95 -14.29
CA GLY A 245 -5.05 12.24 -14.90
C GLY A 245 -4.15 12.65 -16.05
N LEU A 246 -4.30 13.92 -16.46
CA LEU A 246 -3.71 14.47 -17.68
C LEU A 246 -2.18 14.45 -17.71
N LYS A 247 -1.52 14.29 -16.54
CA LYS A 247 -0.07 14.12 -16.44
C LYS A 247 0.42 12.78 -16.99
N MET A 248 -0.44 11.77 -17.02
CA MET A 248 -0.13 10.52 -17.71
C MET A 248 -0.17 10.71 -19.24
N PRO A 249 0.74 10.05 -19.99
CA PRO A 249 0.63 9.94 -21.45
C PRO A 249 -0.77 9.45 -21.87
N ARG A 250 -1.23 9.86 -23.07
CA ARG A 250 -2.61 9.59 -23.54
C ARG A 250 -2.89 8.11 -23.75
N ASP A 251 -1.84 7.36 -24.00
CA ASP A 251 -1.77 5.92 -24.23
C ASP A 251 -1.16 5.18 -23.03
N ALA A 252 -0.98 5.86 -21.88
CA ALA A 252 -0.43 5.23 -20.69
C ALA A 252 -1.38 4.16 -20.17
N LYS A 253 -0.88 2.93 -20.14
CA LYS A 253 -1.52 1.81 -19.44
C LYS A 253 -1.04 1.80 -18.00
N VAL A 254 -1.98 1.75 -17.06
CA VAL A 254 -1.68 1.42 -15.68
C VAL A 254 -1.71 -0.08 -15.52
N ILE A 255 -0.69 -0.62 -14.89
CA ILE A 255 -0.50 -2.03 -14.61
C ILE A 255 -0.54 -2.21 -13.10
N TYR A 256 -1.52 -2.95 -12.62
CA TYR A 256 -1.55 -3.39 -11.23
C TYR A 256 -0.73 -4.66 -11.08
N MET A 257 0.40 -4.54 -10.39
CA MET A 257 1.31 -5.65 -10.15
C MET A 257 1.35 -5.97 -8.67
N PRO A 258 0.77 -7.09 -8.23
CA PRO A 258 0.83 -7.47 -6.83
C PRO A 258 2.24 -7.85 -6.39
N THR A 259 2.54 -7.53 -5.13
CA THR A 259 3.79 -7.82 -4.44
C THR A 259 3.63 -8.99 -3.48
N MET A 260 4.75 -9.44 -2.92
CA MET A 260 4.77 -10.51 -1.92
C MET A 260 4.20 -10.10 -0.56
N LEU A 261 3.98 -8.79 -0.33
CA LEU A 261 3.55 -8.23 0.95
C LEU A 261 2.09 -7.79 0.92
N MET A 262 1.26 -8.39 0.06
CA MET A 262 -0.16 -8.03 -0.07
C MET A 262 -0.35 -6.56 -0.43
N HIS A 263 0.51 -6.02 -1.30
CA HIS A 263 0.33 -4.71 -1.92
C HIS A 263 0.20 -4.84 -3.42
N PHE A 264 -0.57 -3.97 -4.08
CA PHE A 264 -0.44 -3.70 -5.50
C PHE A 264 0.53 -2.54 -5.73
N LEU A 265 1.48 -2.73 -6.65
CA LEU A 265 2.18 -1.62 -7.28
C LEU A 265 1.37 -1.17 -8.47
N VAL A 266 1.04 0.11 -8.49
CA VAL A 266 0.49 0.80 -9.64
C VAL A 266 1.65 1.24 -10.50
N ILE A 267 1.80 0.62 -11.66
CA ILE A 267 2.94 0.82 -12.56
C ILE A 267 2.45 1.45 -13.86
N ALA A 268 3.15 2.46 -14.36
CA ALA A 268 2.91 3.00 -15.70
C ALA A 268 4.23 3.30 -16.41
N LYS A 269 4.18 3.45 -17.73
CA LYS A 269 5.33 3.81 -18.56
C LYS A 269 5.48 5.32 -18.65
N VAL A 270 6.63 5.83 -18.22
CA VAL A 270 7.00 7.25 -18.19
C VAL A 270 8.33 7.41 -18.91
N GLU A 271 8.37 8.27 -19.93
CA GLU A 271 9.60 8.55 -20.69
C GLU A 271 10.30 7.27 -21.20
N GLY A 272 9.52 6.25 -21.57
CA GLY A 272 10.05 4.97 -22.05
C GLY A 272 10.35 3.92 -20.98
N HIS A 273 10.26 4.27 -19.69
CA HIS A 273 10.58 3.39 -18.56
C HIS A 273 9.36 3.10 -17.69
N TYR A 274 9.23 1.85 -17.20
CA TYR A 274 8.18 1.52 -16.24
C TYR A 274 8.57 2.01 -14.84
N LYS A 275 7.64 2.73 -14.20
CA LYS A 275 7.81 3.36 -12.88
C LYS A 275 6.58 3.13 -12.02
N VAL A 276 6.80 3.14 -10.70
CA VAL A 276 5.72 3.04 -9.72
C VAL A 276 5.10 4.41 -9.51
N TYR A 277 3.78 4.53 -9.61
CA TYR A 277 3.04 5.74 -9.26
C TYR A 277 2.46 5.67 -7.86
N TRP A 278 2.06 4.48 -7.44
CA TRP A 278 1.44 4.30 -6.15
C TRP A 278 1.60 2.86 -5.69
N ALA A 279 1.44 2.65 -4.39
CA ALA A 279 1.37 1.33 -3.79
C ALA A 279 0.16 1.28 -2.85
N GLU A 280 -0.66 0.25 -3.01
CA GLU A 280 -1.93 0.07 -2.30
C GLU A 280 -1.92 -1.27 -1.58
N VAL A 281 -2.56 -1.38 -0.42
CA VAL A 281 -2.77 -2.69 0.22
C VAL A 281 -3.87 -3.38 -0.57
N ILE A 282 -3.69 -4.68 -0.77
CA ILE A 282 -4.76 -5.53 -1.28
C ILE A 282 -5.81 -5.61 -0.16
N SER A 283 -6.84 -4.78 -0.21
CA SER A 283 -8.04 -4.96 0.60
C SER A 283 -8.86 -6.13 0.04
N ALA A 284 -9.77 -6.69 0.84
CA ALA A 284 -10.68 -7.77 0.44
C ALA A 284 -12.09 -7.22 0.24
#